data_AF-A0A8J2PHG7-F1
#
_entry.id   AF-A0A8J2PHG7-F1
#
_cell.length_a   1.000
_cell.length_b   1.000
_cell.length_c   1.000
_cell.angle_alpha   90.00
_cell.angle_beta   90.00
_cell.angle_gamma   90.00
#
_symmetry.space_group_name_H-M   'P 1'
#
loop_
_entity.id
_entity.type
_entity.pdbx_description
1 polymer ?
#
loop_
_entity_poly.entity_id
_entity_poly.type
_entity_poly.pdbx_seq_one_letter_code
_entity_poly.pdbx_strand_id
1 'polypeptide(L)'
;MEKGKFQIIGLQACFWVTLIPILLIVSPAHSHVVRRDAVNKLCGDDRLYFKETRKCYPANWKGPCGELMVLEPSDKDKNIGECNCEVPDRSTYCPQRPKVFWEKESRCYYIYDQV
;
A
#
# COMPACT_ATOMS: atom_id res chain seq x y z
N MET A 1 -5.44 -67.05 -18.33
CA MET A 1 -6.56 -66.14 -18.67
C MET A 1 -6.01 -65.07 -19.58
N GLU A 2 -6.43 -65.15 -20.83
CA GLU A 2 -5.83 -64.50 -21.98
C GLU A 2 -6.39 -63.11 -22.27
N LYS A 3 -5.50 -62.35 -22.90
CA LYS A 3 -5.58 -61.08 -23.62
C LYS A 3 -6.92 -60.84 -24.34
N GLY A 4 -7.36 -59.58 -24.35
CA GLY A 4 -8.37 -59.08 -25.28
C GLY A 4 -8.31 -57.56 -25.42
N LYS A 5 -7.51 -57.08 -26.38
CA LYS A 5 -7.50 -55.69 -26.86
C LYS A 5 -8.83 -55.38 -27.53
N PHE A 6 -9.40 -54.20 -27.28
CA PHE A 6 -10.47 -53.65 -28.11
C PHE A 6 -10.06 -52.23 -28.53
N GLN A 7 -9.63 -52.10 -29.78
CA GLN A 7 -9.61 -50.83 -30.52
C GLN A 7 -10.74 -50.91 -31.55
N ILE A 8 -11.61 -49.91 -31.57
CA ILE A 8 -12.35 -49.53 -32.77
C ILE A 8 -12.18 -48.03 -32.96
N ILE A 9 -11.79 -47.72 -34.19
CA ILE A 9 -11.47 -46.43 -34.77
C ILE A 9 -12.76 -45.92 -35.40
N GLY A 10 -12.98 -44.61 -35.28
CA GLY A 10 -13.78 -43.86 -36.24
C GLY A 10 -15.20 -43.55 -35.79
N LEU A 11 -15.51 -42.26 -35.74
CA LEU A 11 -16.41 -41.73 -36.75
C LEU A 11 -16.15 -40.25 -36.98
N GLN A 12 -16.20 -39.90 -38.25
CA GLN A 12 -16.07 -38.57 -38.81
C GLN A 12 -17.04 -37.57 -38.17
N ALA A 13 -16.51 -36.37 -37.96
CA ALA A 13 -17.14 -35.07 -38.19
C ALA A 13 -18.64 -35.08 -38.47
N CYS A 14 -19.40 -34.35 -37.65
CA CYS A 14 -20.43 -33.44 -38.11
C CYS A 14 -21.00 -32.63 -36.95
N PHE A 15 -20.96 -31.30 -37.10
CA PHE A 15 -21.84 -30.32 -36.46
C PHE A 15 -21.63 -30.19 -34.94
N TRP A 16 -21.39 -29.03 -34.35
CA TRP A 16 -22.21 -27.83 -34.41
C TRP A 16 -21.30 -26.62 -34.23
N VAL A 17 -21.15 -25.81 -35.28
CA VAL A 17 -20.78 -24.41 -35.15
C VAL A 17 -22.01 -23.72 -34.59
N THR A 18 -22.14 -23.69 -33.27
CA THR A 18 -23.13 -22.84 -32.60
C THR A 18 -22.46 -22.10 -31.47
N LEU A 19 -22.21 -20.82 -31.74
CA LEU A 19 -22.43 -19.72 -30.80
C LEU A 19 -21.94 -20.01 -29.37
N ILE A 20 -20.64 -19.92 -29.15
CA ILE A 20 -20.18 -19.44 -27.84
C ILE A 20 -20.21 -17.92 -27.95
N PRO A 21 -21.20 -17.24 -27.31
CA PRO A 21 -21.11 -15.79 -27.19
C PRO A 21 -19.78 -15.51 -26.50
N ILE A 22 -19.01 -14.64 -27.11
CA ILE A 22 -17.81 -14.03 -26.55
C ILE A 22 -18.25 -13.39 -25.23
N LEU A 23 -18.17 -14.17 -24.15
CA LEU A 23 -18.36 -13.72 -22.79
C LEU A 23 -17.12 -12.89 -22.52
N LEU A 24 -17.28 -11.61 -22.85
CA LEU A 24 -16.42 -10.52 -22.46
C LEU A 24 -16.07 -10.72 -21.00
N ILE A 25 -14.86 -11.21 -20.75
CA ILE A 25 -14.19 -11.07 -19.48
C ILE A 25 -13.88 -9.57 -19.39
N VAL A 26 -14.88 -8.79 -18.97
CA VAL A 26 -14.69 -7.39 -18.61
C VAL A 26 -13.93 -7.43 -17.30
N SER A 27 -12.61 -7.55 -17.38
CA SER A 27 -11.72 -7.38 -16.24
C SER A 27 -11.90 -5.95 -15.70
N PRO A 28 -12.39 -5.74 -14.47
CA PRO A 28 -12.42 -4.42 -13.86
C PRO A 28 -11.06 -4.19 -13.18
N ALA A 29 -10.02 -4.07 -13.98
CA ALA A 29 -8.73 -3.58 -13.50
C ALA A 29 -8.47 -2.30 -14.26
N HIS A 30 -8.74 -1.13 -13.66
CA HIS A 30 -8.17 0.20 -13.98
C HIS A 30 -8.99 1.33 -13.31
N SER A 31 -9.06 1.39 -11.97
CA SER A 31 -9.69 2.56 -11.30
C SER A 31 -8.90 3.11 -10.10
N HIS A 32 -7.60 2.83 -10.00
CA HIS A 32 -6.75 3.33 -8.90
C HIS A 32 -5.67 4.35 -9.31
N VAL A 33 -5.56 4.74 -10.59
CA VAL A 33 -4.42 5.57 -11.05
C VAL A 33 -4.70 7.08 -11.04
N VAL A 34 -5.97 7.52 -11.04
CA VAL A 34 -6.34 8.93 -11.26
C VAL A 34 -6.07 9.87 -10.06
N ARG A 35 -5.66 9.37 -8.89
CA ARG A 35 -5.36 10.22 -7.71
C ARG A 35 -3.90 10.63 -7.52
N ARG A 36 -2.92 9.91 -8.10
CA ARG A 36 -1.50 10.17 -7.81
C ARG A 36 -1.00 11.49 -8.39
N ASP A 37 -1.47 11.86 -9.58
CA ASP A 37 -0.88 12.98 -10.33
C ASP A 37 -1.25 14.35 -9.72
N ALA A 38 -2.40 14.46 -9.06
CA ALA A 38 -2.82 15.71 -8.44
C ALA A 38 -1.99 16.06 -7.19
N VAL A 39 -1.65 15.05 -6.37
CA VAL A 39 -0.89 15.28 -5.11
C VAL A 39 0.59 15.49 -5.38
N ASN A 40 1.19 14.75 -6.32
CA ASN A 40 2.58 15.00 -6.72
C ASN A 40 2.79 16.41 -7.30
N LYS A 41 1.81 16.89 -8.08
CA LYS A 41 1.84 18.26 -8.62
C LYS A 41 1.72 19.34 -7.53
N LEU A 42 1.19 19.03 -6.35
CA LEU A 42 0.94 20.00 -5.29
C LEU A 42 2.20 20.36 -4.49
N CYS A 43 3.08 19.40 -4.21
CA CYS A 43 4.16 19.59 -3.24
C CYS A 43 5.59 19.47 -3.81
N GLY A 44 5.78 18.82 -4.97
CA GLY A 44 7.11 18.52 -5.53
C GLY A 44 7.75 17.27 -4.93
N ASP A 45 8.90 16.85 -5.48
CA ASP A 45 9.43 15.48 -5.33
C ASP A 45 9.94 15.09 -3.93
N ASP A 46 10.18 16.07 -3.03
CA ASP A 46 10.74 15.82 -1.68
C ASP A 46 9.84 16.31 -0.53
N ARG A 47 8.57 16.62 -0.83
CA ARG A 47 7.65 17.21 0.15
C ARG A 47 6.35 16.43 0.24
N LEU A 48 5.89 16.25 1.46
CA LEU A 48 4.68 15.53 1.80
C LEU A 48 3.54 16.51 2.08
N TYR A 49 2.39 16.26 1.49
CA TYR A 49 1.16 17.00 1.78
C TYR A 49 0.56 16.53 3.10
N PHE A 50 0.42 17.43 4.07
CA PHE A 50 -0.23 17.15 5.35
C PHE A 50 -1.67 17.66 5.33
N LYS A 51 -2.63 16.74 5.43
CA LYS A 51 -4.06 17.02 5.17
C LYS A 51 -4.66 18.01 6.16
N GLU A 52 -4.28 17.91 7.42
CA GLU A 52 -4.81 18.66 8.55
C GLU A 52 -4.48 20.14 8.40
N THR A 53 -3.25 20.46 7.96
CA THR A 53 -2.83 21.85 7.75
C THR A 53 -2.94 22.32 6.29
N ARG A 54 -3.22 21.41 5.36
CA ARG A 54 -3.27 21.64 3.90
C ARG A 54 -2.00 22.30 3.35
N LYS A 55 -0.84 21.87 3.85
CA LYS A 55 0.50 22.41 3.49
C LYS A 55 1.47 21.28 3.17
N CYS A 56 2.55 21.63 2.47
CA CYS A 56 3.63 20.72 2.10
C CYS A 56 4.83 20.89 3.03
N TYR A 57 5.32 19.80 3.60
CA TYR A 57 6.48 19.79 4.51
C TYR A 57 7.55 18.83 4.00
N PRO A 58 8.83 19.04 4.34
CA PRO A 58 9.88 18.07 4.05
C PRO A 58 9.56 16.70 4.68
N ALA A 59 9.87 15.62 3.97
CA ALA A 59 9.77 14.27 4.53
C ALA A 59 10.80 14.06 5.67
N ASN A 60 10.49 13.16 6.60
CA ASN A 60 11.31 12.82 7.78
C ASN A 60 11.64 14.02 8.67
N TRP A 61 10.84 15.08 8.58
CA TRP A 61 10.98 16.28 9.41
C TRP A 61 9.90 16.31 10.48
N LYS A 62 10.18 16.97 11.62
CA LYS A 62 9.20 17.09 12.72
C LYS A 62 7.89 17.73 12.23
N GLY A 63 7.98 18.72 11.35
CA GLY A 63 6.80 19.19 10.65
C GLY A 63 5.70 19.71 11.59
N PRO A 64 4.43 19.48 11.21
CA PRO A 64 3.27 19.75 12.06
C PRO A 64 3.02 18.64 13.09
N CYS A 65 3.91 17.64 13.23
CA CYS A 65 3.73 16.52 14.13
C CYS A 65 4.07 16.89 15.58
N GLY A 66 3.50 16.12 16.52
CA GLY A 66 3.70 16.28 17.95
C GLY A 66 5.13 15.99 18.43
N GLU A 67 5.33 16.08 19.74
CA GLU A 67 6.60 15.65 20.33
C GLU A 67 6.86 14.16 20.08
N LEU A 68 8.13 13.81 19.87
CA LEU A 68 8.58 12.44 19.56
C LEU A 68 8.02 11.85 18.26
N MET A 69 7.47 12.69 17.38
CA MET A 69 6.91 12.28 16.09
C MET A 69 7.63 12.96 14.93
N VAL A 70 7.61 12.30 13.79
CA VAL A 70 8.13 12.79 12.51
C VAL A 70 7.10 12.57 11.41
N LEU A 71 7.14 13.41 10.38
CA LEU A 71 6.29 13.30 9.22
C LEU A 71 6.90 12.30 8.23
N GLU A 72 6.23 11.17 8.04
CA GLU A 72 6.65 10.12 7.12
C GLU A 72 5.63 9.92 6.00
N PRO A 73 6.02 9.36 4.85
CA PRO A 73 5.07 9.01 3.80
C PRO A 73 4.03 7.98 4.30
N SER A 74 2.75 8.20 3.97
CA SER A 74 1.67 7.24 4.24
C SER A 74 1.87 5.94 3.46
N ASP A 75 1.50 4.82 4.07
CA ASP A 75 1.48 3.50 3.40
C ASP A 75 0.55 3.47 2.17
N LYS A 76 -0.50 4.33 2.17
CA LYS A 76 -1.50 4.38 1.10
C LYS A 76 -1.09 5.29 -0.06
N ASP A 77 -0.35 6.35 0.24
CA ASP A 77 0.08 7.35 -0.73
C ASP A 77 1.38 8.03 -0.27
N LYS A 78 2.46 7.79 -1.02
CA LYS A 78 3.80 8.31 -0.68
C LYS A 78 3.91 9.83 -0.72
N ASN A 79 2.91 10.53 -1.25
CA ASN A 79 2.90 11.99 -1.36
C ASN A 79 2.11 12.65 -0.22
N ILE A 80 1.46 11.83 0.61
CA ILE A 80 0.71 12.27 1.77
C ILE A 80 1.55 11.95 3.00
N GLY A 81 1.76 12.95 3.85
CA GLY A 81 2.48 12.78 5.10
C GLY A 81 1.54 12.34 6.22
N GLU A 82 1.98 11.36 6.99
CA GLU A 82 1.35 10.91 8.24
C GLU A 82 2.38 11.03 9.38
N CYS A 83 1.91 11.38 10.58
CA CYS A 83 2.78 11.54 11.73
C CYS A 83 2.98 10.18 12.41
N ASN A 84 4.24 9.75 12.48
CA ASN A 84 4.64 8.49 13.11
C ASN A 84 5.64 8.73 14.23
N CYS A 85 5.82 7.73 15.10
CA CYS A 85 6.86 7.80 16.13
C CYS A 85 8.24 7.82 15.48
N GLU A 86 9.07 8.77 15.91
CA GLU A 86 10.45 8.88 15.44
C GLU A 86 11.23 7.63 15.84
N VAL A 87 11.55 6.81 14.83
CA VAL A 87 12.33 5.58 15.01
C VAL A 87 13.81 5.98 15.15
N PRO A 88 14.50 5.52 16.20
CA PRO A 88 15.92 5.79 16.34
C PRO A 88 16.71 5.18 15.19
N ASP A 89 17.70 5.93 14.70
CA ASP A 89 18.68 5.38 13.76
C ASP A 89 19.39 4.19 14.43
N ARG A 90 19.29 3.02 13.78
CA ARG A 90 19.93 1.77 14.21
C ARG A 90 21.46 1.89 14.26
N SER A 91 22.03 2.91 13.60
CA SER A 91 23.47 3.21 13.66
C SER A 91 23.90 3.89 14.97
N THR A 92 22.97 4.34 15.81
CA THR A 92 23.33 5.03 17.05
C THR A 92 23.85 4.03 18.07
N TYR A 93 25.09 4.25 18.55
CA TYR A 93 25.77 3.41 19.53
C TYR A 93 25.00 3.22 20.86
N CYS A 94 23.98 4.06 21.10
CA CYS A 94 23.04 3.91 22.21
C CYS A 94 21.65 3.57 21.67
N PRO A 95 21.07 2.40 22.02
CA PRO A 95 19.69 2.10 21.66
C PRO A 95 18.77 3.12 22.34
N GLN A 96 18.11 3.97 21.56
CA GLN A 96 17.10 4.84 22.14
C GLN A 96 15.96 3.99 22.71
N ARG A 97 15.31 4.51 23.76
CA ARG A 97 14.15 3.85 24.34
C ARG A 97 13.07 3.65 23.27
N PRO A 98 12.46 2.46 23.18
CA PRO A 98 11.38 2.24 22.24
C PRO A 98 10.23 3.21 22.54
N LYS A 99 9.56 3.64 21.48
CA LYS A 99 8.40 4.54 21.54
C LYS A 99 7.15 3.78 21.10
N VAL A 100 5.99 4.10 21.68
CA VAL A 100 4.69 3.54 21.31
C VAL A 100 3.73 4.66 20.90
N PHE A 101 2.98 4.45 19.81
CA PHE A 101 1.94 5.38 19.39
C PHE A 101 0.65 5.09 20.17
N TRP A 102 0.10 6.12 20.82
CA TRP A 102 -1.16 6.04 21.56
C TRP A 102 -2.26 6.74 20.76
N GLU A 103 -3.10 5.95 20.10
CA GLU A 103 -4.11 6.41 19.14
C GLU A 103 -5.09 7.42 19.76
N LYS A 104 -5.53 7.19 21.01
CA LYS A 104 -6.48 8.05 21.72
C LYS A 104 -6.03 9.51 21.83
N GLU A 105 -4.72 9.74 21.91
CA GLU A 105 -4.15 11.09 22.00
C GLU A 105 -3.35 11.48 20.76
N SER A 106 -3.28 10.58 19.78
CA SER A 106 -2.55 10.76 18.53
C SER A 106 -1.11 11.24 18.76
N ARG A 107 -0.40 10.61 19.71
CA ARG A 107 0.98 10.96 20.09
C ARG A 107 1.82 9.76 20.48
N CYS A 108 3.14 9.95 20.50
CA CYS A 108 4.10 8.92 20.88
C CYS A 108 4.60 9.10 22.31
N TYR A 109 4.84 7.99 22.98
CA TYR A 109 5.33 7.91 24.35
C TYR A 109 6.55 7.01 24.43
N TYR A 110 7.50 7.29 25.33
CA TYR A 110 8.54 6.33 25.67
C TYR A 110 7.93 5.18 26.46
N ILE A 111 8.26 3.95 26.06
CA ILE A 111 7.91 2.79 26.87
C ILE A 111 8.67 2.93 28.21
N TYR A 112 7.96 2.72 29.32
CA TYR A 112 8.44 2.87 30.70
C TYR A 112 8.58 4.29 31.24
N ASP A 113 8.05 5.32 30.57
CA ASP A 113 7.69 6.55 31.29
C ASP A 113 6.51 6.22 32.21
N GLN A 114 6.82 5.90 33.46
CA GLN A 114 5.83 5.83 34.53
C GLN A 114 5.61 7.26 35.02
N VAL A 115 4.42 7.78 34.75
CA VAL A 115 3.93 9.07 35.26
C VAL A 115 3.26 8.85 36.61
#